data_AF-A0A7S0S2J3-F1
#
_entry.id   AF-A0A7S0S2J3-F1
#
_cell.length_a   1.000
_cell.length_b   1.000
_cell.length_c   1.000
_cell.angle_alpha   90.00
_cell.angle_beta   90.00
_cell.angle_gamma   90.00
#
_symmetry.space_group_name_H-M   'P 1'
#
loop_
_entity.id
_entity.type
_entity.pdbx_description
1 polymer ?
#
loop_
_entity_poly.entity_id
_entity_poly.type
_entity_poly.pdbx_seq_one_letter_code
_entity_poly.pdbx_strand_id
1 'polypeptide(L)'
;QVEAAVGCLGDQVMAAVRAYLGAAASLEYSLSEPMSELLQQEFVAARKADATFSPDTFHTRLTVARLCALSYGEGSLTEARWGYAKQLEAAREARMRVV
;
A
#
# COMPACT_ATOMS: atom_id res chain seq x y z
N GLN A 1 -8.06 39.67 5.66
CA GLN A 1 -6.88 39.36 4.81
C GLN A 1 -6.19 38.05 5.22
N VAL A 2 -6.13 37.69 6.52
CA VAL A 2 -5.49 36.43 6.98
C VAL A 2 -6.28 35.17 6.60
N GLU A 3 -7.63 35.18 6.65
CA GLU A 3 -8.46 34.02 6.25
C GLU A 3 -8.36 33.67 4.76
N ALA A 4 -8.22 34.67 3.89
CA ALA A 4 -8.01 34.45 2.46
C ALA A 4 -6.67 33.77 2.15
N ALA A 5 -5.64 34.06 2.97
CA ALA A 5 -4.35 33.39 2.87
C ALA A 5 -4.41 31.93 3.38
N VAL A 6 -5.20 31.65 4.42
CA VAL A 6 -5.42 30.27 4.88
C VAL A 6 -6.24 29.46 3.87
N GLY A 7 -7.23 30.08 3.23
CA GLY A 7 -7.98 29.46 2.13
C GLY A 7 -7.10 29.14 0.93
N CYS A 8 -6.23 30.07 0.50
CA CYS A 8 -5.35 29.84 -0.64
C CYS A 8 -4.22 28.83 -0.34
N LEU A 9 -3.77 28.73 0.91
CA LEU A 9 -2.88 27.64 1.36
C LEU A 9 -3.59 26.29 1.26
N GLY A 10 -4.87 26.22 1.62
CA GLY A 10 -5.69 25.02 1.41
C GLY A 10 -5.76 24.62 -0.07
N ASP A 11 -6.06 25.57 -0.95
CA ASP A 11 -6.15 25.30 -2.40
C ASP A 11 -4.81 24.87 -3.02
N GLN A 12 -3.70 25.51 -2.63
CA GLN A 12 -2.36 25.16 -3.09
C GLN A 12 -1.93 23.77 -2.60
N VAL A 13 -2.17 23.46 -1.33
CA VAL A 13 -1.87 22.13 -0.77
C VAL A 13 -2.71 21.06 -1.46
N MET A 14 -3.99 21.32 -1.70
CA MET A 14 -4.87 20.38 -2.41
C MET A 14 -4.43 20.16 -3.87
N ALA A 15 -3.96 21.22 -4.54
CA ALA A 15 -3.37 21.09 -5.87
C ALA A 15 -2.09 20.24 -5.84
N ALA A 16 -1.22 20.47 -4.85
CA ALA A 16 0.02 19.71 -4.69
C ALA A 16 -0.24 18.22 -4.38
N VAL A 17 -1.20 17.92 -3.50
CA VAL A 17 -1.60 16.53 -3.19
C VAL A 17 -2.16 15.83 -4.42
N ARG A 18 -3.04 16.49 -5.20
CA ARG A 18 -3.57 15.92 -6.45
C ARG A 18 -2.45 15.65 -7.46
N ALA A 19 -1.52 16.59 -7.61
CA ALA A 19 -0.36 16.41 -8.49
C ALA A 19 0.51 15.23 -8.04
N TYR A 20 0.78 15.11 -6.74
CA TYR A 20 1.54 14.01 -6.17
C TYR A 20 0.87 12.65 -6.42
N LEU A 21 -0.43 12.54 -6.13
CA LEU A 21 -1.18 11.30 -6.36
C LEU A 21 -1.22 10.93 -7.85
N GLY A 22 -1.35 11.92 -8.74
CA GLY A 22 -1.26 11.72 -10.18
C GLY A 22 0.10 11.19 -10.62
N ALA A 23 1.18 11.80 -10.11
CA ALA A 23 2.55 11.36 -10.40
C ALA A 23 2.81 9.94 -9.87
N ALA A 24 2.43 9.67 -8.62
CA ALA A 24 2.56 8.35 -7.99
C ALA A 24 1.76 7.27 -8.74
N ALA A 25 0.57 7.59 -9.24
CA ALA A 25 -0.24 6.68 -10.05
C ALA A 25 0.37 6.39 -11.43
N SER A 26 1.15 7.33 -11.97
CA SER A 26 1.85 7.18 -13.26
C SER A 26 3.23 6.52 -13.16
N LEU A 27 3.70 6.23 -11.94
CA LEU A 27 5.03 5.65 -11.72
C LEU A 27 5.08 4.23 -12.27
N GLU A 28 6.14 3.93 -13.03
CA GLU A 28 6.38 2.57 -13.50
C GLU A 28 6.72 1.67 -12.31
N TYR A 29 5.98 0.56 -12.21
CA TYR A 29 6.12 -0.37 -11.10
C TYR A 29 6.69 -1.70 -11.60
N SER A 30 7.81 -2.12 -11.02
CA SER A 30 8.41 -3.42 -11.25
C SER A 30 8.55 -4.20 -9.95
N LEU A 31 8.38 -5.51 -10.03
CA LEU A 31 8.62 -6.41 -8.91
C LEU A 31 9.99 -7.04 -9.10
N SER A 32 10.89 -6.85 -8.12
CA SER A 32 12.21 -7.46 -8.18
C SER A 32 12.12 -8.98 -7.98
N GLU A 33 13.08 -9.73 -8.53
CA GLU A 33 13.16 -11.17 -8.37
C GLU A 33 13.31 -11.59 -6.89
N PRO A 34 14.17 -10.96 -6.06
CA PRO A 34 14.25 -11.29 -4.63
C PRO A 34 12.94 -11.08 -3.89
N MET A 35 12.19 -10.03 -4.24
CA MET A 35 10.88 -9.79 -3.65
C MET A 35 9.86 -10.83 -4.11
N SER A 36 9.93 -11.26 -5.37
CA SER A 36 9.07 -12.32 -5.90
C SER A 36 9.27 -13.64 -5.15
N GLU A 37 10.51 -14.02 -4.87
CA GLU A 37 10.83 -15.21 -4.06
C GLU A 37 10.31 -15.08 -2.62
N LEU A 38 10.52 -13.93 -1.98
CA LEU A 38 10.01 -13.66 -0.64
C LEU A 38 8.49 -13.78 -0.57
N LEU A 39 7.78 -13.23 -1.56
CA LEU A 39 6.32 -13.28 -1.63
C LEU A 39 5.81 -14.71 -1.83
N GLN A 40 6.49 -15.53 -2.63
CA GLN A 40 6.15 -16.94 -2.78
C GLN A 40 6.29 -17.70 -1.45
N GLN A 41 7.38 -17.45 -0.71
CA GLN A 41 7.59 -18.06 0.61
C GLN A 41 6.50 -17.62 1.61
N GLU A 42 6.14 -16.34 1.61
CA GLU A 42 5.07 -15.78 2.46
C GLU A 42 3.71 -16.40 2.12
N PHE A 43 3.40 -16.63 0.84
CA PHE A 43 2.17 -17.30 0.43
C PHE A 43 2.09 -18.73 0.97
N VAL A 44 3.18 -19.49 0.83
CA VAL A 44 3.26 -20.87 1.35
C VAL A 44 3.15 -20.87 2.87
N ALA A 45 3.83 -19.95 3.57
CA ALA A 45 3.76 -19.83 5.02
C ALA A 45 2.33 -19.48 5.49
N ALA A 46 1.66 -18.55 4.81
CA ALA A 46 0.29 -18.17 5.12
C ALA A 46 -0.69 -19.34 4.96
N ARG A 47 -0.58 -20.13 3.88
CA ARG A 47 -1.41 -21.33 3.68
C ARG A 47 -1.14 -22.45 4.68
N LYS A 48 0.09 -22.56 5.19
CA LYS A 48 0.44 -23.52 6.25
C LYS A 48 -0.18 -23.11 7.59
N ALA A 49 -0.21 -21.82 7.88
CA ALA A 49 -0.81 -21.29 9.11
C ALA A 49 -2.35 -21.33 9.06
N ASP A 50 -2.94 -21.07 7.89
CA ASP A 50 -4.38 -21.08 7.68
C ASP A 50 -4.73 -21.70 6.32
N ALA A 51 -5.37 -22.87 6.36
CA ALA A 51 -5.77 -23.59 5.16
C ALA A 51 -6.84 -22.87 4.33
N THR A 52 -7.57 -21.91 4.94
CA THR A 52 -8.59 -21.10 4.26
C THR A 52 -7.99 -19.92 3.49
N PHE A 53 -6.70 -19.64 3.68
CA PHE A 53 -6.01 -18.56 2.99
C PHE A 53 -5.99 -18.80 1.46
N SER A 54 -6.70 -17.93 0.74
CA SER A 54 -6.92 -18.08 -0.70
C SER A 54 -5.90 -17.28 -1.54
N PRO A 55 -5.66 -17.68 -2.80
CA PRO A 55 -4.91 -16.87 -3.76
C PRO A 55 -5.50 -15.46 -3.92
N ASP A 56 -6.83 -15.32 -3.90
CA ASP A 56 -7.51 -14.03 -4.06
C ASP A 56 -7.22 -13.08 -2.88
N THR A 57 -7.17 -13.64 -1.66
CA THR A 57 -6.75 -12.90 -0.46
C THR A 57 -5.30 -12.43 -0.60
N PHE A 58 -4.42 -13.28 -1.12
CA PHE A 58 -3.03 -12.92 -1.35
C PHE A 58 -2.88 -11.83 -2.41
N HIS A 59 -3.60 -11.95 -3.54
CA HIS A 59 -3.63 -10.93 -4.59
C HIS A 59 -4.12 -9.58 -4.06
N THR A 60 -5.17 -9.57 -3.25
CA THR A 60 -5.67 -8.35 -2.60
C THR A 60 -4.58 -7.70 -1.74
N ARG A 61 -3.88 -8.50 -0.93
CA ARG A 61 -2.78 -8.01 -0.09
C ARG A 61 -1.59 -7.49 -0.91
N LEU A 62 -1.27 -8.12 -2.06
CA LEU A 62 -0.27 -7.63 -3.00
C LEU A 62 -0.68 -6.28 -3.62
N THR A 63 -1.95 -6.10 -3.97
CA THR A 63 -2.46 -4.82 -4.48
C THR A 63 -2.28 -3.72 -3.44
N VAL A 64 -2.62 -3.98 -2.18
CA VAL A 64 -2.40 -3.01 -1.08
C VAL A 64 -0.92 -2.68 -0.93
N ALA A 65 -0.05 -3.69 -0.93
CA ALA A 65 1.39 -3.49 -0.82
C ALA A 65 1.97 -2.66 -1.99
N ARG A 66 1.50 -2.90 -3.22
CA ARG A 66 1.85 -2.07 -4.39
C ARG A 66 1.39 -0.63 -4.22
N LEU A 67 0.15 -0.41 -3.80
CA LEU A 67 -0.37 0.94 -3.57
C LEU A 67 0.42 1.67 -2.47
N CYS A 68 0.83 0.95 -1.41
CA CYS A 68 1.73 1.49 -0.41
C CYS A 68 3.10 1.86 -1.02
N ALA A 69 3.73 1.00 -1.82
CA ALA A 69 5.00 1.37 -2.45
C ALA A 69 4.87 2.66 -3.30
N LEU A 70 3.84 2.71 -4.16
CA LEU A 70 3.57 3.87 -5.01
C LEU A 70 3.27 5.14 -4.21
N SER A 71 2.53 5.04 -3.09
CA SER A 71 2.23 6.19 -2.23
C SER A 71 3.45 6.77 -1.51
N TYR A 72 4.57 6.05 -1.50
CA TYR A 72 5.86 6.53 -1.01
C TYR A 72 6.81 6.95 -2.15
N GLY A 73 6.36 6.88 -3.41
CA GLY A 73 7.18 7.16 -4.59
C GLY A 73 8.15 6.04 -4.94
N GLU A 74 7.96 4.83 -4.42
CA GLU A 74 8.81 3.67 -4.70
C GLU A 74 8.28 2.94 -5.94
N GLY A 75 9.12 2.81 -6.98
CA GLY A 75 8.80 2.09 -8.23
C GLY A 75 8.92 0.57 -8.14
N SER A 76 9.22 0.05 -6.96
CA SER A 76 9.29 -1.38 -6.69
C SER A 76 8.89 -1.69 -5.24
N LEU A 77 8.47 -2.92 -4.98
CA LEU A 77 8.11 -3.33 -3.62
C LEU A 77 9.35 -3.62 -2.78
N THR A 78 9.46 -2.93 -1.66
CA THR A 78 10.49 -3.15 -0.65
C THR A 78 9.93 -3.96 0.53
N GLU A 79 10.81 -4.64 1.29
CA GLU A 79 10.39 -5.42 2.46
C GLU A 79 9.72 -4.55 3.52
N ALA A 80 10.17 -3.31 3.66
CA ALA A 80 9.56 -2.32 4.54
C ALA A 80 8.10 -2.04 4.14
N ARG A 81 7.80 -1.87 2.85
CA ARG A 81 6.42 -1.65 2.37
C ARG A 81 5.57 -2.90 2.46
N TRP A 82 6.14 -4.07 2.23
CA TRP A 82 5.45 -5.34 2.48
C TRP A 82 5.06 -5.48 3.95
N GLY A 83 5.99 -5.24 4.87
CA GLY A 83 5.74 -5.26 6.31
C GLY A 83 4.67 -4.25 6.73
N TYR A 84 4.73 -3.03 6.21
CA TYR A 84 3.73 -2.00 6.46
C TYR A 84 2.33 -2.42 5.96
N ALA A 85 2.22 -2.96 4.74
CA ALA A 85 0.95 -3.45 4.21
C ALA A 85 0.35 -4.57 5.06
N LYS A 86 1.18 -5.50 5.57
CA LYS A 86 0.73 -6.54 6.50
C LYS A 86 0.16 -5.96 7.80
N GLN A 87 0.78 -4.93 8.36
CA GLN A 87 0.26 -4.26 9.56
C GLN A 87 -1.09 -3.58 9.29
N LEU A 88 -1.23 -2.95 8.12
CA LEU A 88 -2.45 -2.29 7.70
C LEU A 88 -3.63 -3.27 7.57
N GLU A 89 -3.35 -4.45 7.00
CA GLU A 89 -4.34 -5.53 6.92
C GLU A 89 -4.68 -6.14 8.27
N ALA A 90 -3.70 -6.39 9.13
CA ALA A 90 -3.96 -6.86 10.49
C ALA A 90 -4.84 -5.89 11.27
N ALA A 91 -4.62 -4.58 11.12
CA ALA A 91 -5.47 -3.55 11.72
C ALA A 91 -6.89 -3.53 11.13
N ARG A 92 -7.04 -3.78 9.82
CA ARG A 92 -8.35 -3.89 9.17
C ARG A 92 -9.12 -5.11 9.66
N GLU A 93 -8.47 -6.27 9.73
CA GLU A 93 -9.05 -7.51 10.26
C GLU A 93 -9.46 -7.36 11.73
N ALA A 94 -8.63 -6.70 12.55
CA ALA A 94 -8.97 -6.40 13.93
C ALA A 94 -10.25 -5.55 14.05
N ARG A 95 -10.42 -4.52 13.20
CA ARG A 95 -11.66 -3.72 13.17
C ARG A 95 -12.89 -4.53 12.78
N MET A 96 -12.77 -5.48 11.86
CA MET A 96 -13.89 -6.33 11.45
C MET A 96 -14.32 -7.35 12.51
N ARG A 97 -13.45 -7.70 13.46
CA ARG A 97 -13.79 -8.62 14.56
C ARG A 97 -14.50 -7.95 15.73
N VAL A 98 -14.41 -6.62 15.81
CA VAL A 98 -15.00 -5.82 16.91
C VAL A 98 -16.43 -5.35 16.57
N VAL A 99 -16.81 -5.43 15.29
CA VAL A 99 -18.17 -5.15 14.79
C VAL A 99 -18.96 -6.46 14.74
#